data_AF-A0A3D4IQ87-F1
#
_entry.id   AF-A0A3D4IQ87-F1
#
_cell.length_a   1.000
_cell.length_b   1.000
_cell.length_c   1.000
_cell.angle_alpha   90.00
_cell.angle_beta   90.00
_cell.angle_gamma   90.00
#
_symmetry.space_group_name_H-M   'P 1'
#
loop_
_entity.id
_entity.type
_entity.pdbx_description
1 polymer ?
#
loop_
_entity_poly.entity_id
_entity_poly.type
_entity_poly.pdbx_seq_one_letter_code
_entity_poly.pdbx_strand_id
1 'polypeptide(L)'
;MTKKVDYNTLSTTEKYWFDNVTDDSVEFYLATGYLNFVIANGVVVTSKYWKQELPDELRIQDEKAKRILEKAFPNRQIVQIDCMPLHHDGAGLHCHSRNQPKQSD
;
A
#
# COMPACT_ATOMS: atom_id res chain seq x y z
N MET A 1 -5.44 9.92 0.44
CA MET A 1 -3.98 9.63 0.42
C MET A 1 -3.35 10.48 -0.67
N THR A 2 -3.58 11.78 -0.55
CA THR A 2 -3.22 12.81 -1.52
C THR A 2 -2.43 13.84 -0.75
N LYS A 3 -1.36 14.35 -1.34
CA LYS A 3 -0.53 15.37 -0.69
C LYS A 3 -0.10 16.39 -1.73
N LYS A 4 -0.26 17.66 -1.36
CA LYS A 4 0.34 18.79 -2.07
C LYS A 4 1.63 19.18 -1.37
N VAL A 5 2.71 19.30 -2.12
CA VAL A 5 4.04 19.63 -1.61
C VAL A 5 4.67 20.72 -2.48
N ASP A 6 5.54 21.53 -1.86
CA ASP A 6 6.36 22.51 -2.59
C ASP A 6 7.46 21.75 -3.36
N TYR A 7 7.42 21.87 -4.69
CA TYR A 7 8.35 21.18 -5.59
C TYR A 7 9.81 21.56 -5.31
N ASN A 8 10.07 22.81 -4.92
CA ASN A 8 11.43 23.29 -4.68
C ASN A 8 12.05 22.66 -3.43
N THR A 9 11.23 22.15 -2.50
CA THR A 9 11.69 21.48 -1.27
C THR A 9 12.03 20.00 -1.46
N LEU A 10 11.67 19.40 -2.60
CA LEU A 10 11.92 18.00 -2.89
C LEU A 10 13.39 17.72 -3.19
N SER A 11 13.88 16.57 -2.73
CA SER A 11 15.18 16.03 -3.12
C SER A 11 15.25 15.70 -4.61
N THR A 12 16.46 15.53 -5.15
CA THR A 12 16.66 15.13 -6.56
C THR A 12 15.92 13.84 -6.90
N THR A 13 15.92 12.86 -6.00
CA THR A 13 15.21 11.57 -6.20
C THR A 13 13.70 11.74 -6.20
N GLU A 14 13.15 12.61 -5.35
CA GLU A 14 11.70 12.87 -5.32
C GLU A 14 11.24 13.63 -6.57
N LYS A 15 12.06 14.56 -7.08
CA LYS A 15 11.77 15.30 -8.31
C LYS A 15 11.69 14.39 -9.55
N TYR A 16 12.39 13.26 -9.56
CA TYR A 16 12.38 12.29 -10.66
C TYR A 16 10.98 11.74 -10.97
N TRP A 17 10.05 11.77 -10.01
CA TRP A 17 8.67 11.30 -10.20
C TRP A 17 7.78 12.28 -10.97
N PHE A 18 8.25 13.51 -11.24
CA PHE A 18 7.44 14.58 -11.81
C PHE A 18 8.11 15.17 -13.05
N ASP A 19 7.45 15.04 -14.21
CA ASP A 19 7.90 15.62 -15.47
C ASP A 19 7.16 16.92 -15.78
N ASN A 20 7.87 17.88 -16.39
CA ASN A 20 7.31 19.14 -16.89
C ASN A 20 6.52 19.97 -15.86
N VAL A 21 6.99 20.00 -14.61
CA VAL A 21 6.38 20.80 -13.54
C VAL A 21 6.46 22.30 -13.90
N THR A 22 5.31 22.97 -13.97
CA THR A 22 5.20 24.41 -14.30
C THR A 22 4.89 25.30 -13.10
N ASP A 23 4.50 24.70 -11.97
CA ASP A 23 4.14 25.40 -10.74
C ASP A 23 5.15 25.11 -9.62
N ASP A 24 5.20 25.98 -8.61
CA ASP A 24 6.04 25.76 -7.41
C ASP A 24 5.55 24.60 -6.53
N SER A 25 4.43 23.94 -6.89
CA SER A 25 3.86 22.85 -6.11
C SER A 25 3.43 21.69 -6.99
N VAL A 26 3.57 20.48 -6.46
CA VAL A 26 3.04 19.25 -7.06
C VAL A 26 2.01 18.63 -6.12
N GLU A 27 0.95 18.08 -6.71
CA GLU A 27 -0.05 17.30 -5.99
C GLU A 27 -0.04 15.88 -6.54
N PHE A 28 0.05 14.89 -5.65
CA PHE A 28 0.13 13.49 -6.03
C PHE A 28 -0.82 12.63 -5.21
N TYR A 29 -1.19 11.50 -5.80
CA TYR A 29 -2.00 10.46 -5.21
C TYR A 29 -1.16 9.21 -5.07
N LEU A 30 -1.09 8.65 -3.88
CA LEU A 30 -0.51 7.33 -3.70
C LEU A 30 -1.49 6.28 -4.21
N ALA A 31 -0.97 5.28 -4.94
CA ALA A 31 -1.76 4.15 -5.46
C ALA A 31 -2.10 3.14 -4.34
N THR A 32 -2.75 3.64 -3.28
CA THR A 32 -3.08 2.86 -2.09
C THR A 32 -4.36 2.07 -2.32
N GLY A 33 -4.29 0.76 -2.10
CA GLY A 33 -5.46 -0.10 -2.09
C GLY A 33 -5.17 -1.47 -1.49
N TYR A 34 -6.22 -2.13 -1.02
CA TYR A 34 -6.10 -3.42 -0.32
C TYR A 34 -5.86 -4.62 -1.24
N LEU A 35 -5.91 -4.44 -2.56
CA LEU A 35 -5.73 -5.51 -3.55
C LEU A 35 -4.26 -5.89 -3.78
N ASN A 36 -3.33 -5.04 -3.33
CA ASN A 36 -1.90 -5.33 -3.46
C ASN A 36 -1.41 -6.26 -2.33
N PHE A 37 -2.11 -7.36 -2.09
CA PHE A 37 -1.80 -8.34 -1.06
C PHE A 37 -0.89 -9.47 -1.57
N VAL A 38 -0.22 -10.15 -0.65
CA VAL A 38 0.58 -11.35 -0.94
C VAL A 38 -0.12 -12.57 -0.38
N ILE A 39 -0.27 -13.59 -1.23
CA ILE A 39 -0.80 -14.90 -0.89
C ILE A 39 0.38 -15.86 -0.70
N ALA A 40 0.55 -16.42 0.51
CA ALA A 40 1.64 -17.36 0.80
C ALA A 40 1.15 -18.50 1.69
N ASN A 41 1.08 -19.73 1.18
CA ASN A 41 0.66 -20.93 1.94
C ASN A 41 -0.64 -20.72 2.75
N GLY A 42 -0.57 -20.68 4.08
CA GLY A 42 -1.72 -20.48 4.97
C GLY A 42 -2.02 -19.02 5.32
N VAL A 43 -1.36 -18.04 4.70
CA VAL A 43 -1.53 -16.61 5.02
C VAL A 43 -1.82 -15.78 3.78
N VAL A 44 -2.56 -14.69 4.00
CA VAL A 44 -2.66 -13.54 3.08
C VAL A 44 -2.24 -12.29 3.86
N VAL A 45 -1.24 -11.57 3.36
CA VAL A 45 -0.74 -10.32 3.96
C VAL A 45 -1.23 -9.16 3.10
N THR A 46 -2.02 -8.26 3.68
CA THR A 46 -2.57 -7.06 3.00
C THR A 46 -2.16 -5.78 3.73
N SER A 47 -2.47 -4.64 3.15
CA SER A 47 -2.19 -3.33 3.72
C SER A 47 -3.15 -2.95 4.86
N LYS A 48 -2.61 -2.19 5.80
CA LYS A 48 -3.30 -1.41 6.83
C LYS A 48 -2.87 0.05 6.67
N TYR A 49 -3.81 0.98 6.72
CA TYR A 49 -3.51 2.41 6.58
C TYR A 49 -3.76 3.20 7.86
N TRP A 50 -4.67 2.73 8.72
CA TRP A 50 -5.04 3.45 9.92
C TRP A 50 -3.94 3.44 10.98
N LYS A 51 -3.72 4.62 11.56
CA LYS A 51 -2.89 4.89 12.74
C LYS A 51 -3.74 5.70 13.72
N GLN A 52 -3.41 5.65 15.01
CA GLN A 52 -4.20 6.29 16.07
C GLN A 52 -4.45 7.79 15.84
N GLU A 53 -3.54 8.48 15.15
CA GLU A 53 -3.60 9.90 14.83
C GLU A 53 -4.44 10.21 13.57
N LEU A 54 -4.88 9.18 12.85
CA LEU A 54 -5.60 9.31 11.58
C LEU A 54 -7.11 9.12 11.74
N PRO A 55 -7.92 9.66 10.80
CA PRO A 55 -9.37 9.57 10.87
C PRO A 55 -9.88 8.12 10.97
N ASP A 56 -10.91 7.93 11.79
CA ASP A 56 -11.48 6.63 12.12
C ASP A 56 -12.08 5.92 10.89
N GLU A 57 -12.43 6.67 9.85
CA GLU A 57 -12.87 6.12 8.56
C GLU A 57 -11.84 5.16 7.97
N LEU A 58 -10.55 5.43 8.11
CA LEU A 58 -9.49 4.52 7.63
C LEU A 58 -9.49 3.20 8.42
N ARG A 59 -9.75 3.24 9.73
CA ARG A 59 -9.88 2.04 10.56
C ARG A 59 -11.05 1.18 10.07
N ILE A 60 -12.18 1.81 9.78
CA ILE A 60 -13.38 1.13 9.26
C ILE A 60 -13.10 0.50 7.89
N GLN A 61 -12.38 1.18 7.00
CA GLN A 61 -11.99 0.61 5.70
C GLN A 61 -11.00 -0.55 5.85
N ASP A 62 -10.00 -0.44 6.73
CA ASP A 62 -9.05 -1.51 7.02
C ASP A 62 -9.77 -2.77 7.54
N GLU A 63 -10.71 -2.60 8.48
CA GLU A 63 -11.52 -3.69 9.01
C GLU A 63 -12.44 -4.30 7.95
N LYS A 64 -13.05 -3.48 7.09
CA LYS A 64 -13.89 -3.94 5.98
C LYS A 64 -13.08 -4.76 4.99
N ALA A 65 -11.89 -4.28 4.61
CA ALA A 65 -11.00 -4.99 3.70
C ALA A 65 -10.57 -6.34 4.28
N LYS A 66 -10.18 -6.38 5.57
CA LYS A 66 -9.85 -7.62 6.26
C LYS A 66 -11.00 -8.63 6.22
N ARG A 67 -12.21 -8.22 6.58
CA ARG A 67 -13.41 -9.09 6.58
C ARG A 67 -13.74 -9.63 5.19
N ILE A 68 -13.54 -8.83 4.14
CA ILE A 68 -13.74 -9.27 2.76
C ILE A 68 -12.71 -10.35 2.39
N LEU A 69 -11.45 -10.15 2.73
CA LEU A 69 -10.38 -11.12 2.46
C LEU A 69 -10.55 -12.40 3.28
N GLU A 70 -11.00 -12.31 4.54
CA GLU A 70 -11.31 -13.48 5.37
C GLU A 70 -12.40 -14.35 4.72
N LYS A 71 -13.42 -13.73 4.10
CA LYS A 71 -14.45 -14.44 3.34
C LYS A 71 -13.91 -15.03 2.04
N ALA A 72 -13.03 -14.32 1.34
CA ALA A 72 -12.46 -14.77 0.08
C ALA A 72 -11.44 -15.91 0.25
N PHE A 73 -10.76 -15.96 1.39
CA PHE A 73 -9.71 -16.92 1.70
C PHE A 73 -9.97 -17.63 3.04
N PRO A 74 -11.04 -18.44 3.15
CA PRO A 74 -11.53 -18.96 4.42
C PRO A 74 -10.54 -19.86 5.17
N ASN A 75 -9.60 -20.49 4.44
CA ASN A 75 -8.58 -21.38 5.01
C ASN A 75 -7.22 -20.67 5.20
N ARG A 76 -7.19 -19.34 5.20
CA ARG A 76 -5.97 -18.55 5.36
C ARG A 76 -6.13 -17.50 6.44
N GLN A 77 -5.07 -17.28 7.21
CA GLN A 77 -4.98 -16.17 8.13
C GLN A 77 -4.79 -14.86 7.35
N ILE A 78 -5.61 -13.84 7.65
CA ILE A 78 -5.44 -12.50 7.09
C ILE A 78 -4.64 -11.63 8.05
N VAL A 79 -3.47 -11.16 7.61
CA VAL A 79 -2.59 -10.26 8.36
C VAL A 79 -2.56 -8.91 7.66
N GLN A 80 -2.73 -7.83 8.42
CA GLN A 80 -2.60 -6.47 7.89
C GLN A 80 -1.34 -5.81 8.45
N ILE A 81 -0.57 -5.13 7.60
CA ILE A 81 0.66 -4.43 7.98
C ILE A 81 0.69 -3.01 7.40
N ASP A 82 1.44 -2.10 8.04
CA ASP A 82 1.64 -0.75 7.50
C ASP A 82 2.50 -0.83 6.23
N CYS A 83 1.89 -0.49 5.10
CA CYS A 83 2.55 -0.50 3.79
C CYS A 83 2.80 0.90 3.25
N MET A 84 2.57 1.96 4.03
CA MET A 84 2.79 3.34 3.54
C MET A 84 4.20 3.57 2.97
N PRO A 85 5.29 3.05 3.59
CA PRO A 85 6.62 3.18 3.01
C PRO A 85 6.74 2.62 1.58
N LEU A 86 6.09 1.47 1.29
CA LEU A 86 6.10 0.88 -0.06
C LEU A 86 5.29 1.72 -1.05
N HIS A 87 4.14 2.25 -0.62
CA HIS A 87 3.33 3.09 -1.50
C HIS A 87 4.02 4.41 -1.84
N HIS A 88 4.82 4.96 -0.92
CA HIS A 88 5.66 6.13 -1.20
C HIS A 88 6.78 5.84 -2.21
N ASP A 89 7.21 4.58 -2.34
CA ASP A 89 8.12 4.10 -3.40
C ASP A 89 7.37 3.73 -4.69
N GLY A 90 6.07 4.03 -4.79
CA GLY A 90 5.24 3.76 -5.96
C GLY A 90 4.76 2.32 -6.10
N ALA A 91 4.85 1.51 -5.03
CA ALA A 91 4.59 0.07 -5.09
C ALA A 91 3.80 -0.45 -3.87
N GLY A 92 3.67 -1.77 -3.76
CA GLY A 92 2.99 -2.43 -2.64
C GLY A 92 3.51 -3.86 -2.45
N LEU A 93 2.90 -4.62 -1.51
CA LEU A 93 3.39 -5.94 -1.12
C LEU A 93 3.48 -6.92 -2.30
N HIS A 94 2.45 -6.98 -3.14
CA HIS A 94 2.44 -7.85 -4.31
C HIS A 94 3.60 -7.51 -5.25
N CYS A 95 3.81 -6.22 -5.54
CA CYS A 95 4.84 -5.75 -6.45
C CYS A 95 6.27 -6.04 -5.95
N HIS A 96 6.48 -6.04 -4.63
CA HIS A 96 7.78 -6.31 -4.00
C HIS A 96 8.02 -7.77 -3.63
N SER A 97 7.13 -8.68 -4.01
CA SER A 97 7.22 -10.08 -3.65
C SER A 97 7.36 -10.97 -4.88
N ARG A 98 7.99 -12.13 -4.70
CA ARG A 98 8.00 -13.20 -5.68
C ARG A 98 7.88 -14.54 -4.95
N ASN A 99 6.76 -15.22 -5.17
CA ASN A 99 6.56 -16.55 -4.61
C ASN A 99 7.43 -17.57 -5.36
N GLN A 100 8.03 -18.49 -4.61
CA GLN A 100 8.63 -19.70 -5.15
C GLN A 100 7.77 -20.90 -4.70
N PRO A 101 7.18 -21.65 -5.65
CA PRO A 101 6.46 -22.87 -5.32
C PRO A 101 7.37 -23.89 -4.64
N LYS A 102 6.82 -24.67 -3.71
CA LYS A 102 7.51 -25.85 -3.20
C LYS A 102 7.74 -26.82 -4.36
N GLN A 103 8.93 -27.40 -4.44
CA GLN A 103 9.19 -28.48 -5.38
C GLN A 103 8.27 -29.66 -5.04
N SER A 104 7.59 -30.20 -6.05
CA SER A 104 6.83 -31.44 -5.92
C SER A 104 7.81 -32.59 -5.70
N ASP A 105 7.51 -33.46 -4.72
CA ASP A 105 8.22 -34.73 -4.53
C ASP A 105 7.92 -35.71 -5.68
#